data_AF-A0A8J7UCE9-F1
#
_entry.id   AF-A0A8J7UCE9-F1
#
_cell.length_a   1.000
_cell.length_b   1.000
_cell.length_c   1.000
_cell.angle_alpha   90.00
_cell.angle_beta   90.00
_cell.angle_gamma   90.00
#
_symmetry.space_group_name_H-M   'P 1'
#
loop_
_entity.id
_entity.type
_entity.pdbx_description
1 polymer ?
#
loop_
_entity_poly.entity_id
_entity_poly.type
_entity_poly.pdbx_seq_one_letter_code
_entity_poly.pdbx_strand_id
1 'polypeptide(L)'
;MDQIQGSSCGNIFVRIYRFYRDGFRSMTVGRYLWLMIIIKLFILFFIFRLFFFPDLLKRDYDNDADRAQAVRSALIDNNRNQ
;
A
#
# COMPACT_ATOMS: atom_id res chain seq x y z
N MET A 1 -2.97 29.09 47.84
CA MET A 1 -1.91 28.22 47.29
C MET A 1 -2.59 27.21 46.39
N ASP A 2 -2.73 27.55 45.11
CA ASP A 2 -3.46 26.76 44.13
C ASP A 2 -2.57 25.65 43.58
N GLN A 3 -2.87 24.41 43.99
CA GLN A 3 -2.32 23.19 43.40
C GLN A 3 -2.96 23.00 42.02
N ILE A 4 -2.39 23.67 41.00
CA ILE A 4 -2.63 23.36 39.59
C ILE A 4 -2.10 21.94 39.35
N GLN A 5 -3.01 20.98 39.43
CA GLN A 5 -2.80 19.60 39.01
C GLN A 5 -2.55 19.63 37.50
N GLY A 6 -1.27 19.51 37.13
CA GLY A 6 -0.81 19.44 35.75
C GLY A 6 -1.64 18.43 34.98
N SER A 7 -2.42 18.95 34.04
CA SER A 7 -3.10 18.19 33.01
C SER A 7 -2.07 17.30 32.34
N SER A 8 -2.15 15.99 32.59
CA SER A 8 -1.34 14.99 31.91
C SER A 8 -1.61 15.14 30.41
N CYS A 9 -0.71 15.86 29.73
CA CYS A 9 -0.72 16.09 28.30
C CYS A 9 -0.13 14.87 27.57
N GLY A 10 -0.45 13.67 28.07
CA GLY A 10 -0.16 12.41 27.44
C GLY A 10 -1.49 11.73 27.19
N ASN A 11 -1.76 11.39 25.93
CA ASN A 11 -2.91 10.60 25.45
C ASN A 11 -4.07 11.34 24.75
N ILE A 12 -3.89 12.55 24.21
CA ILE A 12 -4.84 13.05 23.20
C ILE A 12 -4.94 12.08 22.03
N PHE A 13 -3.81 11.62 21.47
CA PHE A 13 -3.79 10.60 20.42
C PHE A 13 -4.51 9.30 20.81
N VAL A 14 -4.31 8.80 22.03
CA VAL A 14 -4.99 7.58 22.52
C VAL A 14 -6.48 7.84 22.77
N ARG A 15 -6.88 9.05 23.16
CA ARG A 15 -8.28 9.46 23.28
C ARG A 15 -8.96 9.52 21.92
N ILE A 16 -8.32 10.12 20.91
CA ILE A 16 -8.79 10.11 19.50
C ILE A 16 -8.89 8.67 19.00
N TYR A 17 -7.86 7.85 19.23
CA TYR A 17 -7.85 6.45 18.80
C TYR A 17 -8.97 5.63 19.46
N ARG A 18 -9.20 5.79 20.77
CA ARG A 18 -10.32 5.15 21.48
C ARG A 18 -11.67 5.66 20.97
N PHE A 19 -11.84 6.97 20.75
CA PHE A 19 -13.08 7.52 20.21
C PHE A 19 -13.39 7.01 18.80
N TYR A 20 -12.38 6.97 17.92
CA TYR A 20 -12.52 6.42 16.58
C TYR A 20 -12.85 4.93 16.64
N ARG A 21 -12.08 4.15 17.41
CA ARG A 21 -12.31 2.71 17.57
C ARG A 21 -13.66 2.40 18.24
N ASP A 22 -14.08 3.16 19.24
CA ASP A 22 -15.34 2.95 19.97
C ASP A 22 -16.54 3.41 19.15
N GLY A 23 -16.48 4.57 18.48
CA GLY A 23 -17.55 5.05 17.59
C GLY A 23 -17.72 4.19 16.34
N PHE A 24 -16.63 3.64 15.83
CA PHE A 24 -16.63 2.77 14.67
C PHE A 24 -17.05 1.32 14.97
N ARG A 25 -16.82 0.87 16.22
CA ARG A 25 -17.21 -0.48 16.68
C ARG A 25 -18.61 -0.54 17.33
N SER A 26 -19.14 0.57 17.83
CA SER A 26 -20.46 0.64 18.49
C SER A 26 -21.63 0.59 17.51
N MET A 27 -21.40 0.94 16.24
CA MET A 27 -22.40 0.78 15.19
C MET A 27 -22.26 -0.59 14.56
N THR A 28 -23.31 -1.41 14.64
CA THR A 28 -23.40 -2.70 13.94
C THR A 28 -23.05 -2.55 12.46
N VAL A 29 -23.47 -1.44 11.84
CA VAL A 29 -23.16 -1.07 10.45
C VAL A 29 -21.68 -0.71 10.24
N GLY A 30 -21.03 -0.05 11.21
CA GLY A 30 -19.64 0.42 11.09
C GLY A 30 -18.63 -0.72 10.91
N ARG A 31 -18.85 -1.85 11.60
CA ARG A 31 -18.03 -3.06 11.44
C ARG A 31 -18.12 -3.62 10.01
N TYR A 32 -19.33 -3.68 9.44
CA TYR A 32 -19.52 -4.14 8.05
C TYR A 32 -18.91 -3.16 7.04
N LEU A 33 -19.05 -1.86 7.28
CA LEU A 33 -18.49 -0.82 6.41
C LEU A 33 -16.96 -0.88 6.38
N TRP A 34 -16.32 -1.05 7.54
CA TRP A 34 -14.87 -1.26 7.62
C TRP A 34 -14.42 -2.49 6.85
N LEU A 35 -15.14 -3.59 7.06
CA LEU A 35 -14.82 -4.85 6.45
C LEU A 35 -14.93 -4.71 4.94
N MET A 36 -15.94 -4.00 4.44
CA MET A 36 -16.04 -3.64 3.03
C MET A 36 -14.86 -2.79 2.54
N ILE A 37 -14.42 -1.78 3.30
CA ILE A 37 -13.25 -0.97 2.93
C ILE A 37 -12.00 -1.85 2.84
N ILE A 38 -11.76 -2.72 3.82
CA ILE A 38 -10.63 -3.68 3.80
C ILE A 38 -10.73 -4.62 2.62
N ILE A 39 -11.90 -5.22 2.38
CA ILE A 39 -12.12 -6.14 1.28
C ILE A 39 -11.85 -5.43 -0.06
N LYS A 40 -12.34 -4.22 -0.22
CA LYS A 40 -12.16 -3.44 -1.46
C LYS A 40 -10.70 -3.05 -1.65
N LEU A 41 -9.99 -2.65 -0.59
CA LEU A 41 -8.54 -2.42 -0.64
C LEU A 41 -7.77 -3.70 -0.97
N PHE A 42 -8.18 -4.85 -0.43
CA PHE A 42 -7.54 -6.14 -0.71
C PHE A 42 -7.79 -6.58 -2.16
N ILE A 43 -9.03 -6.48 -2.65
CA ILE A 43 -9.41 -6.80 -4.02
C ILE A 43 -8.71 -5.87 -5.01
N LEU A 44 -8.67 -4.57 -4.74
CA LEU A 44 -7.95 -3.62 -5.57
C LEU A 44 -6.46 -3.89 -5.54
N PHE A 45 -5.86 -4.17 -4.38
CA PHE A 45 -4.46 -4.54 -4.29
C PHE A 45 -4.17 -5.84 -5.04
N PHE A 46 -5.03 -6.85 -4.92
CA PHE A 46 -4.84 -8.14 -5.54
C PHE A 46 -5.04 -8.08 -7.05
N ILE A 47 -6.08 -7.41 -7.54
CA ILE A 47 -6.32 -7.22 -8.98
C ILE A 47 -5.28 -6.27 -9.55
N PHE A 48 -4.98 -5.14 -8.92
CA PHE A 48 -3.90 -4.26 -9.39
C PHE A 48 -2.57 -5.02 -9.40
N ARG A 49 -2.23 -5.75 -8.34
CA ARG A 49 -1.01 -6.57 -8.33
C ARG A 49 -1.05 -7.65 -9.41
N LEU A 50 -2.14 -8.38 -9.55
CA LEU A 50 -2.26 -9.46 -10.53
C LEU A 50 -2.59 -8.98 -11.94
N PHE A 51 -2.89 -7.71 -12.18
CA PHE A 51 -3.17 -7.17 -13.51
C PHE A 51 -2.03 -6.25 -13.96
N PHE A 52 -1.54 -5.38 -13.10
CA PHE A 52 -0.31 -4.63 -13.38
C PHE A 52 0.90 -5.57 -13.45
N PHE A 53 1.09 -6.57 -12.58
CA PHE A 53 2.34 -7.36 -12.63
C PHE A 53 2.48 -8.39 -13.77
N PRO A 54 1.46 -9.14 -14.22
CA PRO A 54 1.66 -10.04 -15.35
C PRO A 54 1.80 -9.28 -16.66
N ASP A 55 1.10 -8.17 -16.89
CA ASP A 55 1.25 -7.42 -18.13
C ASP A 55 2.52 -6.55 -18.14
N LEU A 56 2.97 -6.03 -16.99
CA LEU A 56 4.28 -5.35 -16.89
C LEU A 56 5.47 -6.29 -17.13
N LEU A 57 5.34 -7.60 -16.86
CA LEU A 57 6.38 -8.59 -17.17
C LEU A 57 6.21 -9.22 -18.56
N LYS A 58 4.97 -9.47 -19.00
CA LYS A 58 4.66 -10.19 -20.25
C LYS A 58 4.54 -9.33 -21.49
N ARG A 59 4.53 -7.99 -21.41
CA ARG A 59 4.23 -7.16 -22.60
C ARG A 59 5.25 -7.19 -23.74
N ASP A 60 6.36 -7.91 -23.66
CA ASP A 60 7.26 -8.01 -24.82
C ASP A 60 8.04 -9.33 -25.03
N TYR A 61 8.27 -10.18 -24.02
CA TYR A 61 9.01 -11.45 -24.25
C TYR A 61 8.52 -12.57 -23.31
N ASP A 62 8.22 -13.73 -23.89
CA ASP A 62 7.84 -14.97 -23.17
C ASP A 62 8.97 -15.51 -22.27
N ASN A 63 10.19 -15.00 -22.42
CA ASN A 63 11.38 -15.42 -21.69
C ASN A 63 12.20 -14.20 -21.24
N ASP A 64 12.24 -13.93 -19.93
CA ASP A 64 12.96 -12.80 -19.33
C ASP A 64 14.49 -12.85 -19.62
N ALA A 65 15.02 -14.05 -19.86
CA ALA A 65 16.42 -14.28 -20.18
C ALA A 65 16.81 -13.76 -21.59
N ASP A 66 15.94 -13.92 -22.58
CA ASP A 66 16.22 -13.49 -23.97
C ASP A 66 16.15 -11.96 -24.11
N ARG A 67 15.23 -11.30 -23.41
CA ARG A 67 15.12 -9.83 -23.37
C ARG A 67 16.35 -9.18 -22.74
N ALA A 68 16.83 -9.74 -21.63
CA ALA A 68 18.04 -9.25 -20.97
C ALA A 68 19.26 -9.35 -21.89
N GLN A 69 19.32 -10.38 -22.73
CA GLN A 69 20.40 -10.57 -23.69
C GLN A 69 20.34 -9.54 -24.83
N ALA A 70 19.16 -9.25 -25.37
CA ALA A 70 18.95 -8.26 -26.44
C ALA A 70 19.31 -6.82 -26.01
N VAL A 71 18.89 -6.39 -24.82
CA VAL A 71 19.23 -5.06 -24.28
C VAL A 71 20.74 -4.98 -23.98
N ARG A 72 21.33 -6.06 -23.47
CA ARG A 72 22.78 -6.12 -23.22
C ARG A 72 23.58 -5.93 -24.51
N SER A 73 23.19 -6.58 -25.61
CA SER A 73 23.83 -6.36 -26.92
C SER A 73 23.66 -4.91 -27.39
N ALA A 74 22.47 -4.32 -27.26
CA ALA A 74 22.22 -2.95 -27.69
C ALA A 74 23.06 -1.91 -26.92
N LEU A 75 23.25 -2.11 -25.60
CA LEU A 75 24.08 -1.22 -24.78
C LEU A 75 25.58 -1.38 -25.04
N ILE A 76 26.05 -2.61 -25.25
CA ILE A 76 27.46 -2.89 -25.57
C ILE A 76 27.80 -2.33 -26.95
N ASP A 77 26.95 -2.52 -27.96
CA ASP A 77 27.19 -2.02 -29.31
C ASP A 77 27.11 -0.50 -29.40
N ASN A 78 26.22 0.16 -28.65
CA ASN A 78 26.15 1.61 -28.63
C ASN A 78 27.40 2.25 -28.00
N ASN A 79 27.93 1.67 -26.91
CA ASN A 79 29.15 2.15 -26.27
C ASN A 79 30.41 1.91 -27.12
N ARG A 80 30.40 0.90 -28.00
CA ARG A 80 31.52 0.57 -28.88
C ARG A 80 31.66 1.52 -30.08
N ASN A 81 30.60 2.27 -30.39
CA ASN A 81 30.52 3.17 -31.54
C ASN A 81 30.73 4.66 -31.15
N GLN A 82 31.28 4.92 -29.97
CA GLN A 82 31.84 6.22 -29.56
C GLN A 82 33.35 6.09 -29.35
#